data_AF-A0A962AWH1-F1
#
_entry.id   AF-A0A962AWH1-F1
#
_cell.length_a   1.000
_cell.length_b   1.000
_cell.length_c   1.000
_cell.angle_alpha   90.00
_cell.angle_beta   90.00
_cell.angle_gamma   90.00
#
_symmetry.space_group_name_H-M   'P 1'
#
loop_
_entity.id
_entity.type
_entity.pdbx_description
1 polymer ?
#
loop_
_entity_poly.entity_id
_entity_poly.type
_entity_poly.pdbx_seq_one_letter_code
_entity_poly.pdbx_strand_id
1 'polypeptide(L)'
;MSARRLAADQPASFEMTPETQAKLDRIIAKYPQGKQASAVISALWLAQKQNDYWLPRAAIEKVADMLGMPYIRVLEVATFYT
;
A
#
# COMPACT_ATOMS: atom_id res chain seq x y z
N MET A 1 -6.29 -6.23 -23.63
CA MET A 1 -6.25 -5.59 -22.30
C MET A 1 -6.26 -6.70 -21.26
N SER A 2 -5.12 -6.99 -20.62
CA SER A 2 -5.10 -7.98 -19.53
C SER A 2 -6.04 -7.52 -18.41
N ALA A 3 -6.87 -8.41 -17.90
CA ALA A 3 -7.79 -8.07 -16.81
C ALA A 3 -6.96 -7.81 -15.53
N ARG A 4 -6.88 -6.53 -15.13
CA ARG A 4 -6.19 -6.10 -13.90
C ARG A 4 -7.06 -6.44 -12.69
N ARG A 5 -6.96 -7.69 -12.22
CA ARG A 5 -7.74 -8.22 -11.10
C ARG A 5 -6.78 -8.72 -10.01
N LEU A 6 -7.23 -8.61 -8.76
CA LEU A 6 -6.55 -9.26 -7.63
C LEU A 6 -6.66 -10.78 -7.75
N ALA A 7 -5.73 -11.51 -7.14
CA ALA A 7 -5.78 -12.96 -7.07
C ALA A 7 -7.06 -13.42 -6.34
N ALA A 8 -7.60 -14.58 -6.73
CA ALA A 8 -8.82 -15.12 -6.10
C ALA A 8 -8.57 -15.55 -4.64
N ASP A 9 -7.41 -16.15 -4.39
CA ASP A 9 -6.96 -16.51 -3.05
C ASP A 9 -6.22 -15.33 -2.43
N GLN A 10 -6.69 -14.89 -1.25
CA GLN A 10 -6.21 -13.70 -0.56
C GLN A 10 -6.04 -14.01 0.93
N PRO A 11 -4.94 -13.55 1.57
CA PRO A 11 -4.81 -13.65 3.01
C PRO A 11 -5.87 -12.78 3.69
N ALA A 12 -6.36 -13.25 4.84
CA ALA A 12 -7.39 -12.54 5.62
C ALA A 12 -6.86 -11.26 6.28
N SER A 13 -5.56 -11.17 6.56
CA SER A 13 -4.95 -10.06 7.29
C SER A 13 -3.55 -9.75 6.78
N PHE A 14 -3.12 -8.49 6.96
CA PHE A 14 -1.77 -8.04 6.68
C PHE A 14 -1.35 -7.00 7.73
N GLU A 15 -0.14 -7.16 8.27
CA GLU A 15 0.45 -6.22 9.22
C GLU A 15 1.82 -5.76 8.73
N MET A 16 2.12 -4.48 8.90
CA MET A 16 3.45 -3.94 8.62
C MET A 16 4.41 -4.38 9.72
N THR A 17 5.61 -4.85 9.35
CA THR A 17 6.66 -5.08 10.35
C THR A 17 7.11 -3.74 10.92
N PRO A 18 7.64 -3.72 12.17
CA PRO A 18 8.12 -2.48 12.79
C PRO A 18 9.18 -1.76 11.94
N GLU A 19 10.01 -2.50 11.22
CA GLU A 19 11.04 -1.98 10.32
C GLU A 19 10.45 -1.28 9.09
N THR A 20 9.41 -1.88 8.49
CA THR A 20 8.70 -1.30 7.35
C THR A 20 7.91 -0.07 7.78
N GLN A 21 7.27 -0.13 8.94
CA GLN A 21 6.55 0.99 9.54
C GLN A 21 7.49 2.19 9.76
N ALA A 22 8.62 1.99 10.41
CA ALA A 22 9.58 3.07 10.66
C ALA A 22 10.14 3.69 9.37
N LYS A 23 10.31 2.89 8.30
CA LYS A 23 10.69 3.42 6.98
C LYS A 23 9.56 4.24 6.36
N LEU A 24 8.33 3.78 6.46
CA LEU A 24 7.16 4.47 5.92
C LEU A 24 6.93 5.81 6.64
N ASP A 25 7.04 5.86 7.97
CA ASP A 25 6.90 7.10 8.74
C ASP A 25 7.91 8.16 8.29
N ARG A 26 9.17 7.76 8.04
CA ARG A 26 10.21 8.64 7.48
C ARG A 26 9.88 9.15 6.07
N ILE A 27 9.19 8.35 5.27
CA ILE A 27 8.76 8.74 3.91
C ILE A 27 7.58 9.70 4.00
N ILE A 28 6.59 9.40 4.83
CA ILE A 28 5.41 10.26 5.05
C ILE A 28 5.85 11.63 5.54
N ALA A 29 6.84 11.70 6.44
CA ALA A 29 7.40 12.94 6.96
C ALA A 29 8.03 13.86 5.88
N LYS A 30 8.31 13.36 4.67
CA LYS A 30 8.81 14.20 3.56
C LYS A 30 7.70 15.03 2.92
N TYR A 31 6.45 14.68 3.13
CA TYR A 31 5.31 15.38 2.55
C TYR A 31 4.72 16.37 3.57
N PRO A 32 4.29 17.56 3.13
CA PRO A 32 3.66 18.52 4.02
C PRO A 32 2.34 17.97 4.59
N GLN A 33 1.91 18.54 5.72
CA GLN A 33 0.66 18.16 6.36
C GLN A 33 -0.52 18.26 5.37
N GLY A 34 -1.34 17.22 5.31
CA GLY A 34 -2.48 17.10 4.39
C GLY A 34 -2.11 16.57 3.00
N LYS A 35 -0.83 16.28 2.73
CA LYS A 35 -0.34 15.69 1.45
C LYS A 35 0.29 14.32 1.63
N GLN A 36 -0.01 13.62 2.73
CA GLN A 36 0.52 12.28 3.02
C GLN A 36 0.10 11.24 1.97
N ALA A 37 -1.04 11.44 1.29
CA ALA A 37 -1.48 10.60 0.18
C ALA A 37 -0.44 10.45 -0.95
N SER A 38 0.46 11.41 -1.12
CA SER A 38 1.56 11.32 -2.09
C SER A 38 2.56 10.20 -1.77
N ALA A 39 2.58 9.70 -0.54
CA ALA A 39 3.42 8.57 -0.12
C ALA A 39 2.87 7.21 -0.58
N VAL A 40 1.69 7.15 -1.23
CA VAL A 40 0.99 5.90 -1.56
C VAL A 40 1.84 4.91 -2.36
N ILE A 41 2.58 5.37 -3.37
CA ILE A 41 3.43 4.49 -4.19
C ILE A 41 4.55 3.87 -3.33
N SER A 42 5.18 4.69 -2.49
CA SER A 42 6.24 4.22 -1.59
C SER A 42 5.70 3.27 -0.52
N ALA A 43 4.49 3.51 -0.01
CA ALA A 43 3.83 2.64 0.96
C ALA A 43 3.49 1.28 0.36
N LEU A 44 2.92 1.26 -0.85
CA LEU A 44 2.59 0.02 -1.57
C LEU A 44 3.85 -0.77 -1.91
N TRP A 45 4.92 -0.10 -2.35
CA TRP A 45 6.20 -0.76 -2.62
C TRP A 45 6.80 -1.40 -1.36
N LEU A 46 6.74 -0.72 -0.22
CA LEU A 46 7.22 -1.26 1.06
C LEU A 46 6.40 -2.48 1.49
N ALA A 47 5.06 -2.41 1.39
CA ALA A 47 4.17 -3.53 1.67
C ALA A 47 4.47 -4.74 0.77
N GLN A 48 4.62 -4.49 -0.52
CA GLN A 48 4.95 -5.52 -1.51
C GLN A 48 6.31 -6.16 -1.21
N LYS A 49 7.34 -5.35 -0.94
CA LYS A 49 8.70 -5.85 -0.61
C LYS A 49 8.72 -6.69 0.66
N GLN A 50 7.93 -6.33 1.66
CA GLN A 50 7.81 -7.10 2.91
C GLN A 50 7.17 -8.48 2.67
N ASN A 51 6.27 -8.56 1.69
CA ASN A 51 5.45 -9.74 1.44
C ASN A 51 5.92 -10.48 0.18
N ASP A 52 7.22 -10.76 0.09
CA ASP A 52 7.86 -11.51 -1.00
C ASP A 52 7.49 -11.02 -2.40
N TYR A 53 7.41 -9.70 -2.55
CA TYR A 53 7.06 -9.00 -3.80
C TYR A 53 5.64 -9.23 -4.31
N TRP A 54 4.75 -9.76 -3.46
CA TRP A 54 3.32 -9.87 -3.74
C TRP A 54 2.50 -8.88 -2.92
N LEU A 55 1.50 -8.25 -3.53
CA LEU A 55 0.68 -7.22 -2.90
C LEU A 55 -0.78 -7.70 -2.72
N PRO A 56 -1.14 -8.26 -1.56
CA PRO A 56 -2.48 -8.76 -1.31
C PRO A 56 -3.47 -7.63 -1.01
N ARG A 57 -4.76 -7.94 -1.11
CA ARG A 57 -5.86 -7.01 -0.79
C ARG A 57 -5.72 -6.41 0.61
N ALA A 58 -5.44 -7.25 1.61
CA ALA A 58 -5.29 -6.81 3.00
C ALA A 58 -4.15 -5.80 3.16
N ALA A 59 -3.08 -5.90 2.37
CA ALA A 59 -1.99 -4.93 2.38
C ALA A 59 -2.40 -3.58 1.78
N ILE A 60 -3.21 -3.60 0.70
CA ILE A 60 -3.77 -2.39 0.08
C ILE A 60 -4.70 -1.66 1.05
N GLU A 61 -5.58 -2.42 1.74
CA GLU A 61 -6.46 -1.89 2.78
C GLU A 61 -5.66 -1.28 3.93
N LYS A 62 -4.62 -1.96 4.41
CA LYS A 62 -3.73 -1.44 5.44
C LYS A 62 -3.07 -0.11 5.04
N VAL A 63 -2.55 -0.01 3.82
CA VAL A 63 -1.97 1.24 3.31
C VAL A 63 -3.01 2.36 3.22
N ALA A 64 -4.24 2.04 2.83
CA ALA A 64 -5.33 3.01 2.78
C ALA A 64 -5.64 3.59 4.17
N ASP A 65 -5.77 2.73 5.18
CA ASP A 65 -6.01 3.14 6.56
C ASP A 65 -4.87 4.02 7.10
N MET A 66 -3.62 3.64 6.83
CA MET A 66 -2.44 4.37 7.29
C MET A 66 -2.33 5.78 6.70
N LEU A 67 -2.69 5.95 5.43
CA LEU A 67 -2.64 7.25 4.75
C LEU A 67 -3.95 8.03 4.87
N GLY A 68 -4.97 7.48 5.55
CA GLY A 68 -6.30 8.08 5.64
C GLY A 68 -6.98 8.23 4.27
N MET A 69 -6.69 7.32 3.34
CA MET A 69 -7.20 7.34 1.97
C MET A 69 -8.37 6.37 1.80
N PRO A 70 -9.35 6.65 0.95
CA PRO A 70 -10.34 5.65 0.56
C PRO A 70 -9.67 4.45 -0.12
N TYR A 71 -10.04 3.22 0.28
CA TYR A 71 -9.53 1.97 -0.28
C TYR A 71 -9.48 1.97 -1.82
N ILE A 72 -10.55 2.43 -2.47
CA ILE A 72 -10.65 2.44 -3.93
C ILE A 72 -9.52 3.27 -4.59
N ARG A 73 -9.08 4.37 -3.97
CA ARG A 73 -7.98 5.20 -4.50
C ARG A 73 -6.65 4.47 -4.48
N VAL A 74 -6.41 3.70 -3.42
CA VAL A 74 -5.18 2.92 -3.29
C VAL A 74 -5.21 1.72 -4.24
N LEU A 75 -6.37 1.08 -4.39
CA LEU A 75 -6.57 -0.02 -5.34
C LEU A 75 -6.37 0.44 -6.80
N GLU A 76 -6.88 1.62 -7.16
CA GLU A 76 -6.64 2.24 -8.47
C GLU A 76 -5.14 2.40 -8.73
N VAL A 77 -4.38 2.94 -7.77
CA VAL A 77 -2.92 3.08 -7.89
C VAL A 77 -2.23 1.73 -8.02
N ALA A 78 -2.58 0.76 -7.15
CA ALA A 78 -1.96 -0.56 -7.12
C ALA A 78 -2.19 -1.37 -8.42
N THR A 79 -3.32 -1.13 -9.09
CA THR A 79 -3.64 -1.79 -10.37
C THR A 79 -3.21 -0.97 -11.59
N PHE A 80 -2.88 0.30 -11.40
CA PHE A 80 -2.42 1.18 -12.48
C PHE A 80 -0.96 0.92 -12.89
N TYR A 81 -0.07 0.81 -11.91
CA TYR A 81 1.38 0.61 -12.08
C TYR A 81 1.72 -0.89 -12.15
N THR A 82 2.57 -1.29 -13.13
CA THR A 82 2.99 -2.68 -13.40
C THR A 82 4.46 -2.90 -13.09
#